data_AF-A0A367S2C4-F1
#
_entry.id   AF-A0A367S2C4-F1
#
_cell.length_a   1.000
_cell.length_b   1.000
_cell.length_c   1.000
_cell.angle_alpha   90.00
_cell.angle_beta   90.00
_cell.angle_gamma   90.00
#
_symmetry.space_group_name_H-M   'P 1'
#
loop_
_entity.id
_entity.type
_entity.pdbx_description
1 polymer ?
#
loop_
_entity_poly.entity_id
_entity_poly.type
_entity_poly.pdbx_seq_one_letter_code
_entity_poly.pdbx_strand_id
1 'polypeptide(L)'
;MKKLIRGLREFKASYFQTHQELFEQLSHGQKPRVLFITCSDSRIDPNLMTQAELGELFVIRNAGNIIPPFGATNGGEGATIEYAVQALDIQQIIVCGHSHCGAMKGLMKLDSLRAEMPLVHDWLKYAEATRRLVLDHYSHYEGEELLEIIIAENVLTQIDNLRTYPVIRSKLYRGQLNIYAWIYQIETGEILAYDAQDHGYVLPQSQLPPSEVDKILPLPISNQEIPSSKTQQQEFQSPEEFTISASQRFPMTLLSPEQMDRIYRGSASKKTNGS
;
A
#
# COMPACT_ATOMS: atom_id res chain seq x y z
N MET A 1 26.44 9.81 -8.90
CA MET A 1 26.87 10.69 -7.78
C MET A 1 26.70 12.19 -8.03
N LYS A 2 27.24 12.80 -9.10
CA LYS A 2 27.11 14.26 -9.35
C LYS A 2 25.66 14.78 -9.31
N LYS A 3 24.72 14.06 -9.94
CA LYS A 3 23.27 14.39 -9.92
C LYS A 3 22.69 14.41 -8.50
N LEU A 4 23.05 13.45 -7.64
CA LEU A 4 22.56 13.37 -6.27
C LEU A 4 23.09 14.53 -5.42
N ILE A 5 24.39 14.86 -5.54
CA ILE A 5 24.99 16.00 -4.83
C ILE A 5 24.31 17.32 -5.23
N ARG A 6 24.00 17.48 -6.52
CA ARG A 6 23.22 18.63 -6.99
C ARG A 6 21.81 18.63 -6.38
N GLY A 7 21.13 17.49 -6.37
CA GLY A 7 19.82 17.32 -5.74
C GLY A 7 19.82 17.67 -4.24
N LEU A 8 20.87 17.33 -3.49
CA LEU A 8 21.00 17.71 -2.08
C LEU A 8 21.11 19.23 -1.89
N ARG A 9 21.83 19.91 -2.80
CA ARG A 9 21.94 21.38 -2.79
C ARG A 9 20.60 22.02 -3.14
N GLU A 10 19.91 21.49 -4.15
CA GLU A 10 18.59 21.94 -4.57
C GLU A 10 17.58 21.76 -3.42
N PHE A 11 17.50 20.57 -2.81
CA PHE A 11 16.65 20.30 -1.64
C PHE A 11 16.87 21.30 -0.51
N LYS A 12 18.13 21.58 -0.15
CA LYS A 12 18.46 22.54 0.91
C LYS A 12 18.04 23.97 0.53
N ALA A 13 18.23 24.35 -0.72
CA ALA A 13 17.97 25.72 -1.21
C ALA A 13 16.50 25.99 -1.55
N SER A 14 15.68 24.95 -1.79
CA SER A 14 14.26 25.08 -2.10
C SER A 14 13.39 24.52 -0.98
N TYR A 15 13.10 23.21 -1.01
CA TYR A 15 12.11 22.58 -0.15
C TYR A 15 12.41 22.79 1.34
N PHE A 16 13.65 22.56 1.78
CA PHE A 16 14.02 22.79 3.17
C PHE A 16 13.84 24.27 3.59
N GLN A 17 14.25 25.19 2.72
CA GLN A 17 14.20 26.63 3.02
C GLN A 17 12.77 27.15 3.19
N THR A 18 11.80 26.59 2.46
CA THR A 18 10.39 26.98 2.58
C THR A 18 9.64 26.22 3.68
N HIS A 19 10.24 25.18 4.26
CA HIS A 19 9.62 24.32 5.29
C HIS A 19 10.44 24.25 6.58
N GLN A 20 11.22 25.29 6.91
CA GLN A 20 12.11 25.28 8.08
C GLN A 20 11.37 25.00 9.40
N GLU A 21 10.17 25.57 9.57
CA GLU A 21 9.36 25.32 10.77
C GLU A 21 8.95 23.85 10.89
N LEU A 22 8.58 23.20 9.79
CA LEU A 22 8.27 21.77 9.76
C LEU A 22 9.52 20.95 10.14
N PHE A 23 10.68 21.25 9.57
CA PHE A 23 11.92 20.53 9.91
C PHE A 23 12.35 20.75 11.36
N GLU A 24 12.17 21.94 11.92
CA GLU A 24 12.42 22.22 13.33
C GLU A 24 11.49 21.37 14.21
N GLN A 25 10.20 21.35 13.91
CA GLN A 25 9.22 20.52 14.62
C GLN A 25 9.58 19.02 14.56
N LEU A 26 9.89 18.51 13.37
CA LEU A 26 10.28 17.10 13.17
C LEU A 26 11.61 16.74 13.84
N SER A 27 12.49 17.71 14.10
CA SER A 27 13.74 17.48 14.82
C SER A 27 13.54 17.06 16.28
N HIS A 28 12.39 17.42 16.87
CA HIS A 28 12.04 17.07 18.25
C HIS A 28 11.40 15.68 18.38
N GLY A 29 11.02 15.04 17.27
CA GLY A 29 10.45 13.71 17.26
C GLY A 29 9.51 13.48 16.07
N GLN A 30 9.17 12.21 15.85
CA GLN A 30 8.23 11.79 14.81
C GLN A 30 6.91 11.30 15.43
N LYS A 31 5.79 11.55 14.73
CA LYS A 31 4.46 11.01 15.06
C LYS A 31 3.71 10.56 13.80
N PRO A 32 4.26 9.58 13.06
CA PRO A 32 3.62 9.06 11.87
C PRO A 32 2.28 8.41 12.20
N ARG A 33 1.32 8.52 11.28
CA ARG A 33 -0.03 7.98 11.44
C ARG A 33 -0.17 6.58 10.85
N VAL A 34 0.70 6.25 9.88
CA VAL A 34 0.61 5.04 9.06
C VAL A 34 1.97 4.34 8.98
N LEU A 35 1.98 3.02 9.16
CA LEU A 35 3.08 2.15 8.75
C LEU A 35 2.81 1.72 7.30
N PHE A 36 3.66 2.17 6.37
CA PHE A 36 3.55 1.86 4.95
C PHE A 36 4.60 0.83 4.55
N ILE A 37 4.18 -0.39 4.23
CA ILE A 37 5.05 -1.49 3.81
C ILE A 37 4.95 -1.60 2.29
N THR A 38 6.05 -1.43 1.57
CA THR A 38 6.05 -1.54 0.11
C THR A 38 7.37 -2.06 -0.46
N CYS A 39 7.47 -2.14 -1.78
CA CYS A 39 8.61 -2.68 -2.47
C CYS A 39 9.78 -1.68 -2.52
N SER A 40 11.01 -2.18 -2.52
CA SER A 40 12.23 -1.40 -2.81
C SER A 40 12.32 -0.90 -4.26
N ASP A 41 11.38 -1.26 -5.13
CA ASP A 41 11.34 -0.84 -6.53
C ASP A 41 11.43 0.68 -6.66
N SER A 42 12.40 1.15 -7.45
CA SER A 42 12.73 2.57 -7.58
C SER A 42 11.64 3.43 -8.22
N ARG A 43 10.59 2.80 -8.79
CA ARG A 43 9.42 3.49 -9.33
C ARG A 43 8.39 3.83 -8.26
N ILE A 44 8.59 3.33 -7.03
CA ILE A 44 7.66 3.52 -5.91
C ILE A 44 8.22 4.54 -4.92
N ASP A 45 7.41 5.56 -4.65
CA ASP A 45 7.61 6.53 -3.59
C ASP A 45 6.28 6.71 -2.83
N PRO A 46 6.15 6.15 -1.61
CA PRO A 46 4.92 6.24 -0.83
C PRO A 46 4.46 7.67 -0.54
N ASN A 47 5.39 8.59 -0.24
CA ASN A 47 5.04 9.97 0.07
C ASN A 47 4.49 10.66 -1.17
N LEU A 48 5.16 10.49 -2.32
CA LEU A 48 4.69 11.07 -3.58
C LEU A 48 3.32 10.51 -3.98
N MET A 49 3.15 9.19 -3.91
CA MET A 49 1.93 8.50 -4.29
C MET A 49 0.71 8.92 -3.45
N THR A 50 0.92 9.20 -2.17
CA THR A 50 -0.15 9.56 -1.23
C THR A 50 -0.25 11.05 -0.95
N GLN A 51 0.65 11.86 -1.52
CA GLN A 51 0.83 13.28 -1.18
C GLN A 51 1.02 13.51 0.33
N ALA A 52 1.62 12.55 1.03
CA ALA A 52 1.90 12.66 2.45
C ALA A 52 3.06 13.63 2.71
N GLU A 53 2.94 14.42 3.77
CA GLU A 53 4.01 15.29 4.25
C GLU A 53 5.09 14.49 5.01
N LEU A 54 6.24 15.13 5.21
CA LEU A 54 7.32 14.53 6.00
C LEU A 54 6.85 14.25 7.43
N GLY A 55 7.13 13.03 7.90
CA GLY A 55 6.77 12.58 9.24
C GLY A 55 5.38 11.93 9.33
N GLU A 56 4.57 11.90 8.26
CA GLU A 56 3.25 11.26 8.28
C GLU A 56 3.30 9.73 8.08
N LEU A 57 4.26 9.24 7.28
CA LEU A 57 4.45 7.83 6.98
C LEU A 57 5.71 7.28 7.65
N PHE A 58 5.58 6.13 8.29
CA PHE A 58 6.71 5.29 8.72
C PHE A 58 6.84 4.12 7.74
N VAL A 59 7.99 3.95 7.09
CA VAL A 59 8.06 3.14 5.86
C VAL A 59 8.99 1.93 6.00
N ILE A 60 8.51 0.76 5.59
CA ILE A 60 9.33 -0.44 5.35
C ILE A 60 9.42 -0.68 3.84
N ARG A 61 10.64 -0.90 3.34
CA ARG A 61 10.88 -1.25 1.94
C ARG A 61 11.80 -2.46 1.81
N ASN A 62 11.33 -3.49 1.14
CA ASN A 62 12.14 -4.65 0.75
C ASN A 62 11.68 -5.20 -0.62
N ALA A 63 12.42 -6.15 -1.20
CA ALA A 63 12.05 -6.71 -2.50
C ALA A 63 10.75 -7.52 -2.41
N GLY A 64 9.67 -7.03 -3.02
CA GLY A 64 8.38 -7.71 -3.04
C GLY A 64 7.46 -7.41 -1.87
N ASN A 65 7.76 -6.38 -1.06
CA ASN A 65 6.94 -5.93 0.08
C ASN A 65 6.56 -7.07 1.04
N ILE A 66 7.49 -8.01 1.23
CA ILE A 66 7.30 -9.26 1.98
C ILE A 66 7.50 -8.99 3.47
N ILE A 67 6.58 -9.51 4.29
CA ILE A 67 6.72 -9.57 5.74
C ILE A 67 6.83 -11.04 6.12
N PRO A 68 7.99 -11.51 6.58
CA PRO A 68 8.10 -12.88 7.08
C PRO A 68 7.19 -13.12 8.30
N PRO A 69 6.67 -14.35 8.50
CA PRO A 69 5.94 -14.68 9.72
C PRO A 69 6.77 -14.41 10.98
N PHE A 70 6.10 -14.11 12.10
CA PHE A 70 6.78 -13.88 13.37
C PHE A 70 7.66 -15.06 13.77
N GLY A 71 8.93 -14.78 14.07
CA GLY A 71 9.93 -15.79 14.42
C GLY A 71 10.57 -16.53 13.24
N ALA A 72 10.13 -16.31 12.00
CA ALA A 72 10.70 -16.97 10.82
C ALA A 72 12.02 -16.33 10.34
N THR A 73 12.26 -15.07 10.69
CA THR A 73 13.48 -14.31 10.34
C THR A 73 13.98 -13.50 11.53
N ASN A 74 15.24 -13.09 11.47
CA ASN A 74 15.84 -12.08 12.36
C ASN A 74 16.20 -10.78 11.60
N GLY A 75 15.54 -10.53 10.47
CA GLY A 75 15.65 -9.29 9.69
C GLY A 75 15.07 -8.06 10.39
N GLY A 76 15.07 -6.92 9.68
CA GLY A 76 14.64 -5.63 10.23
C GLY A 76 13.12 -5.43 10.25
N GLU A 77 12.37 -6.22 9.48
CA GLU A 77 10.92 -6.07 9.29
C GLU A 77 10.17 -6.16 10.63
N GLY A 78 10.40 -7.24 11.38
CA GLY A 78 9.67 -7.49 12.62
C GLY A 78 9.93 -6.45 13.69
N ALA A 79 11.19 -6.04 13.87
CA ALA A 79 11.55 -4.98 14.81
C ALA A 79 10.95 -3.63 14.41
N THR A 80 10.91 -3.32 13.11
CA THR A 80 10.34 -2.07 12.60
C THR A 80 8.81 -2.05 12.76
N ILE A 81 8.13 -3.18 12.52
CA ILE A 81 6.69 -3.34 12.79
C ILE A 81 6.40 -3.14 14.28
N GLU A 82 7.17 -3.78 15.17
CA GLU A 82 7.00 -3.64 16.62
C GLU A 82 7.21 -2.19 17.06
N TYR A 83 8.26 -1.53 16.59
CA TYR A 83 8.53 -0.13 16.91
C TYR A 83 7.40 0.80 16.44
N ALA A 84 6.92 0.62 15.21
CA ALA A 84 5.82 1.40 14.65
C ALA A 84 4.55 1.30 15.53
N VAL A 85 4.17 0.09 15.91
CA VAL A 85 2.90 -0.16 16.59
C VAL A 85 2.99 0.07 18.10
N GLN A 86 4.12 -0.25 18.72
CA GLN A 86 4.30 -0.19 20.18
C GLN A 86 4.92 1.12 20.66
N ALA A 87 5.91 1.67 19.94
CA ALA A 87 6.62 2.88 20.35
C ALA A 87 6.03 4.15 19.73
N LEU A 88 5.62 4.10 18.46
CA LEU A 88 5.03 5.24 17.75
C LEU A 88 3.49 5.27 17.82
N ASP A 89 2.88 4.25 18.42
CA ASP A 89 1.43 4.08 18.55
C ASP A 89 0.66 4.19 17.21
N ILE A 90 1.27 3.74 16.11
CA ILE A 90 0.60 3.69 14.81
C ILE A 90 -0.60 2.73 14.88
N GLN A 91 -1.73 3.18 14.33
CA GLN A 91 -3.00 2.44 14.30
C GLN A 91 -3.42 2.01 12.89
N GLN A 92 -2.65 2.40 11.86
CA GLN A 92 -2.96 2.08 10.47
C GLN A 92 -1.73 1.44 9.82
N ILE A 93 -1.91 0.27 9.20
CA ILE A 93 -0.86 -0.41 8.43
C ILE A 93 -1.35 -0.60 7.01
N ILE A 94 -0.52 -0.22 6.03
CA ILE A 94 -0.78 -0.50 4.62
C ILE A 94 0.29 -1.46 4.12
N VAL A 95 -0.12 -2.59 3.56
CA VAL A 95 0.74 -3.44 2.73
C VAL A 95 0.44 -3.12 1.28
N CYS A 96 1.41 -2.54 0.57
CA CYS A 96 1.25 -2.07 -0.80
C CYS A 96 2.14 -2.86 -1.76
N GLY A 97 1.51 -3.71 -2.56
CA GLY A 97 2.08 -4.29 -3.78
C GLY A 97 2.10 -3.29 -4.94
N HIS A 98 2.68 -3.68 -6.07
CA HIS A 98 2.70 -2.83 -7.26
C HIS A 98 2.80 -3.62 -8.57
N SER A 99 2.33 -3.03 -9.68
CA SER A 99 2.39 -3.62 -11.01
C SER A 99 3.83 -3.92 -11.44
N HIS A 100 3.98 -4.97 -12.24
CA HIS A 100 5.25 -5.47 -12.77
C HIS A 100 6.37 -5.65 -11.72
N CYS A 101 6.03 -6.19 -10.54
CA CYS A 101 6.98 -6.41 -9.47
C CYS A 101 8.05 -7.46 -9.83
N GLY A 102 9.33 -7.06 -9.81
CA GLY A 102 10.45 -7.96 -10.13
C GLY A 102 10.59 -9.14 -9.15
N ALA A 103 10.29 -8.92 -7.87
CA ALA A 103 10.32 -9.98 -6.86
C ALA A 103 9.25 -11.05 -7.13
N MET A 104 8.04 -10.64 -7.55
CA MET A 104 6.96 -11.57 -7.90
C MET A 104 7.25 -12.33 -9.19
N LYS A 105 7.86 -11.68 -10.20
CA LYS A 105 8.42 -12.37 -11.37
C LYS A 105 9.45 -13.44 -10.97
N GLY A 106 10.28 -13.12 -9.98
CA GLY A 106 11.23 -14.05 -9.39
C GLY A 106 10.56 -15.23 -8.68
N LEU A 107 9.50 -14.96 -7.91
CA LEU A 107 8.76 -15.98 -7.16
C LEU A 107 8.11 -17.02 -8.09
N MET A 108 7.59 -16.58 -9.24
CA MET A 108 7.06 -17.48 -10.28
C MET A 108 8.11 -18.43 -10.86
N LYS A 109 9.39 -18.05 -10.79
CA LYS A 109 10.53 -18.80 -11.35
C LYS A 109 11.55 -19.16 -10.26
N LEU A 110 11.07 -19.40 -9.03
CA LEU A 110 11.90 -19.47 -7.82
C LEU A 110 13.16 -20.34 -7.98
N ASP A 111 13.01 -21.56 -8.52
CA ASP A 111 14.13 -22.50 -8.67
C ASP A 111 15.25 -21.98 -9.58
N SER A 112 14.92 -21.14 -10.57
CA SER A 112 15.92 -20.54 -11.45
C SER A 112 16.82 -19.52 -10.75
N LEU A 113 16.37 -18.93 -9.63
CA LEU A 113 17.12 -17.93 -8.89
C LEU A 113 18.23 -18.54 -8.02
N ARG A 114 18.17 -19.84 -7.73
CA ARG A 114 19.03 -20.49 -6.73
C ARG A 114 20.52 -20.35 -7.02
N ALA A 115 20.91 -20.36 -8.29
CA ALA A 115 22.31 -20.30 -8.70
C ALA A 115 22.85 -18.86 -8.73
N GLU A 116 22.10 -17.91 -9.30
CA GLU A 116 22.60 -16.56 -9.58
C GLU A 116 22.20 -15.54 -8.51
N MET A 117 21.07 -15.75 -7.83
CA MET A 117 20.50 -14.85 -6.84
C MET A 117 20.09 -15.60 -5.55
N PRO A 118 21.01 -16.33 -4.89
CA PRO A 118 20.68 -17.21 -3.77
C PRO A 118 20.02 -16.48 -2.58
N LEU A 119 20.42 -15.24 -2.30
CA LEU A 119 19.80 -14.45 -1.23
C LEU A 119 18.36 -14.04 -1.57
N VAL A 120 18.07 -13.75 -2.84
CA VAL A 120 16.70 -13.44 -3.28
C VAL A 120 15.86 -14.70 -3.30
N HIS A 121 16.40 -15.82 -3.78
CA HIS A 121 15.77 -17.13 -3.66
C HIS A 121 15.36 -17.42 -2.21
N ASP A 122 16.26 -17.26 -1.25
CA ASP A 122 15.98 -17.53 0.15
C ASP A 122 14.99 -16.53 0.75
N TRP A 123 15.10 -15.26 0.40
CA TRP A 123 14.14 -14.23 0.79
C TRP A 123 12.72 -14.53 0.31
N LEU A 124 12.57 -14.92 -0.96
CA LEU A 124 11.27 -15.20 -1.57
C LEU A 124 10.56 -16.42 -0.97
N LYS A 125 11.26 -17.29 -0.23
CA LYS A 125 10.63 -18.39 0.52
C LYS A 125 9.63 -17.90 1.57
N TYR A 126 9.78 -16.68 2.08
CA TYR A 126 8.79 -16.10 3.00
C TYR A 126 7.44 -15.78 2.31
N ALA A 127 7.39 -15.83 0.98
CA ALA A 127 6.17 -15.75 0.16
C ALA A 127 5.82 -17.10 -0.51
N GLU A 128 6.36 -18.22 -0.02
CA GLU A 128 6.08 -19.55 -0.59
C GLU A 128 4.60 -19.91 -0.53
N ALA A 129 3.88 -19.46 0.51
CA ALA A 129 2.43 -19.64 0.61
C ALA A 129 1.69 -19.02 -0.59
N THR A 130 2.09 -17.81 -1.00
CA THR A 130 1.59 -17.16 -2.22
C THR A 130 1.86 -18.02 -3.45
N ARG A 131 3.11 -18.46 -3.62
CA ARG A 131 3.52 -19.26 -4.80
C ARG A 131 2.71 -20.54 -4.89
N ARG A 132 2.56 -21.25 -3.76
CA ARG A 132 1.81 -22.50 -3.69
C ARG A 132 0.33 -22.29 -4.02
N LEU A 133 -0.31 -21.28 -3.44
CA LEU A 133 -1.70 -20.93 -3.70
C LEU A 133 -1.92 -20.62 -5.19
N VAL A 134 -1.05 -19.79 -5.78
CA VAL A 134 -1.14 -19.42 -7.19
C VAL A 134 -0.97 -20.63 -8.11
N LEU A 135 0.01 -21.50 -7.84
CA LEU A 135 0.21 -22.71 -8.63
C LEU A 135 -0.93 -23.72 -8.53
N ASP A 136 -1.57 -23.83 -7.36
CA ASP A 136 -2.65 -24.81 -7.13
C ASP A 136 -4.00 -24.34 -7.68
N HIS A 137 -4.27 -23.03 -7.69
CA HIS A 137 -5.60 -22.49 -7.99
C HIS A 137 -5.67 -21.64 -9.27
N TYR A 138 -4.56 -21.10 -9.75
CA TYR A 138 -4.50 -20.20 -10.89
C TYR A 138 -3.58 -20.71 -12.01
N SER A 139 -3.34 -22.02 -12.06
CA SER A 139 -2.45 -22.68 -13.04
C SER A 139 -2.85 -22.50 -14.52
N HIS A 140 -4.05 -21.99 -14.78
CA HIS A 140 -4.59 -21.75 -16.12
C HIS A 140 -4.32 -20.33 -16.63
N TYR A 141 -3.82 -19.43 -15.77
CA TYR A 141 -3.36 -18.11 -16.16
C TYR A 141 -1.87 -18.15 -16.51
N GLU A 142 -1.45 -17.29 -17.44
CA GLU A 142 -0.06 -17.18 -17.86
C GLU A 142 0.34 -15.69 -18.07
N GLY A 143 1.63 -15.44 -18.30
CA GLY A 143 2.11 -14.11 -18.67
C GLY A 143 1.83 -13.02 -17.63
N GLU A 144 1.35 -11.87 -18.09
CA GLU A 144 1.07 -10.71 -17.23
C GLU A 144 -0.18 -10.92 -16.35
N GLU A 145 -1.18 -11.68 -16.80
CA GLU A 145 -2.37 -11.98 -15.98
C GLU A 145 -1.97 -12.78 -14.72
N LEU A 146 -1.13 -13.81 -14.89
CA LEU A 146 -0.62 -14.58 -13.75
C LEU A 146 0.26 -13.73 -12.82
N LEU A 147 1.00 -12.77 -13.38
CA LEU A 147 1.84 -11.86 -12.61
C LEU A 147 1.00 -10.95 -11.70
N GLU A 148 -0.11 -10.43 -12.19
CA GLU A 148 -1.01 -9.59 -11.40
C GLU A 148 -1.69 -10.37 -10.29
N ILE A 149 -2.12 -11.60 -10.57
CA ILE A 149 -2.69 -12.50 -9.56
C ILE A 149 -1.68 -12.74 -8.45
N ILE A 150 -0.43 -13.10 -8.77
CA ILE A 150 0.58 -13.37 -7.73
C ILE A 150 0.95 -12.10 -6.96
N ILE A 151 0.92 -10.91 -7.57
CA ILE A 151 1.10 -9.64 -6.85
C ILE A 151 -0.04 -9.44 -5.84
N ALA A 152 -1.28 -9.65 -6.27
CA ALA A 152 -2.47 -9.46 -5.44
C ALA A 152 -2.53 -10.44 -4.26
N GLU A 153 -2.28 -11.73 -4.53
CA GLU A 153 -2.24 -12.78 -3.50
C GLU A 153 -1.05 -12.61 -2.54
N ASN A 154 0.07 -12.05 -3.03
CA ASN A 154 1.22 -11.77 -2.17
C ASN A 154 0.87 -10.76 -1.08
N VAL A 155 0.16 -9.68 -1.43
CA VAL A 155 -0.28 -8.66 -0.45
C VAL A 155 -1.15 -9.28 0.63
N LEU A 156 -2.11 -10.13 0.26
CA LEU A 156 -2.99 -10.82 1.23
C LEU A 156 -2.18 -11.77 2.13
N THR A 157 -1.26 -12.54 1.55
CA THR A 157 -0.36 -13.41 2.32
C THR A 157 0.48 -12.63 3.34
N GLN A 158 0.96 -11.44 2.98
CA GLN A 158 1.76 -10.62 3.89
C GLN A 158 0.93 -10.07 5.06
N ILE A 159 -0.36 -9.82 4.84
CA ILE A 159 -1.27 -9.45 5.92
C ILE A 159 -1.50 -10.62 6.88
N ASP A 160 -1.62 -11.84 6.36
CA ASP A 160 -1.70 -13.03 7.21
C ASP A 160 -0.41 -13.25 8.01
N ASN A 161 0.76 -12.99 7.40
CA ASN A 161 2.03 -12.98 8.12
C ASN A 161 2.05 -11.91 9.22
N LEU A 162 1.59 -10.67 8.96
CA LEU A 162 1.48 -9.61 9.97
C LEU A 162 0.63 -10.04 11.17
N ARG A 163 -0.46 -10.77 10.94
CA ARG A 163 -1.36 -11.27 12.01
C ARG A 163 -0.70 -12.27 12.96
N THR A 164 0.44 -12.85 12.57
CA THR A 164 1.21 -13.74 13.45
C THR A 164 2.00 -12.99 14.54
N TYR A 165 2.22 -11.68 14.37
CA TYR A 165 2.97 -10.87 15.34
C TYR A 165 2.15 -10.63 16.61
N PRO A 166 2.73 -10.83 17.82
CA PRO A 166 1.99 -10.66 19.08
C PRO A 166 1.37 -9.27 19.26
N VAL A 167 2.13 -8.21 18.95
CA VAL A 167 1.66 -6.82 19.08
C VAL A 167 0.50 -6.52 18.13
N ILE A 168 0.57 -7.01 16.89
CA ILE A 168 -0.47 -6.85 15.87
C ILE A 168 -1.73 -7.58 16.31
N ARG A 169 -1.61 -8.85 16.68
CA ARG A 169 -2.74 -9.66 17.14
C ARG A 169 -3.45 -9.02 18.34
N SER A 170 -2.69 -8.52 19.31
CA SER A 170 -3.24 -7.85 20.50
C SER A 170 -4.02 -6.57 20.13
N LYS A 171 -3.47 -5.70 19.28
CA LYS A 171 -4.13 -4.45 18.88
C LYS A 171 -5.34 -4.67 17.97
N LEU A 172 -5.27 -5.63 17.04
CA LEU A 172 -6.42 -6.04 16.23
C LEU A 172 -7.59 -6.51 17.09
N TYR A 173 -7.32 -7.36 18.10
CA TYR A 173 -8.37 -7.86 19.01
C TYR A 173 -9.06 -6.74 19.80
N ARG A 174 -8.35 -5.65 20.08
CA ARG A 174 -8.90 -4.46 20.76
C ARG A 174 -9.56 -3.46 19.81
N GLY A 175 -9.53 -3.69 18.50
CA GLY A 175 -9.98 -2.73 17.49
C GLY A 175 -9.14 -1.44 17.44
N GLN A 176 -7.86 -1.51 17.83
CA GLN A 176 -6.94 -0.37 17.89
C GLN A 176 -5.97 -0.31 16.70
N LEU A 177 -6.16 -1.19 15.71
CA LEU A 177 -5.29 -1.31 14.55
C LEU A 177 -6.14 -1.74 13.35
N ASN A 178 -5.91 -1.12 12.20
CA ASN A 178 -6.43 -1.62 10.92
C ASN A 178 -5.27 -1.93 9.97
N ILE A 179 -5.49 -2.91 9.10
CA ILE A 179 -4.53 -3.33 8.08
C ILE A 179 -5.23 -3.26 6.72
N TYR A 180 -4.61 -2.57 5.77
CA TYR A 180 -5.11 -2.39 4.41
C TYR A 180 -4.19 -3.08 3.40
N ALA A 181 -4.79 -3.70 2.38
CA ALA A 181 -4.11 -4.29 1.24
C ALA A 181 -4.25 -3.37 0.03
N TRP A 182 -3.16 -2.81 -0.46
CA TRP A 182 -3.13 -1.95 -1.63
C TRP A 182 -2.30 -2.55 -2.77
N ILE A 183 -2.68 -2.24 -4.00
CA ILE A 183 -1.88 -2.47 -5.21
C ILE A 183 -1.77 -1.15 -5.95
N TYR A 184 -0.54 -0.72 -6.22
CA TYR A 184 -0.27 0.44 -7.05
C TYR A 184 0.00 0.04 -8.50
N GLN A 185 -0.83 0.54 -9.42
CA GLN A 185 -0.64 0.39 -10.85
C GLN A 185 0.22 1.54 -11.38
N ILE A 186 1.49 1.25 -11.66
CA ILE A 186 2.50 2.25 -12.04
C ILE A 186 2.12 2.96 -13.35
N GLU A 187 1.55 2.23 -14.30
CA GLU A 187 1.19 2.69 -15.64
C GLU A 187 0.06 3.72 -15.62
N THR A 188 -0.94 3.50 -14.75
CA THR A 188 -2.16 4.32 -14.68
C THR A 188 -2.12 5.34 -13.54
N GLY A 189 -1.24 5.15 -12.56
CA GLY A 189 -1.22 5.95 -11.33
C GLY A 189 -2.32 5.57 -10.34
N GLU A 190 -3.12 4.53 -10.62
CA GLU A 190 -4.23 4.13 -9.77
C GLU A 190 -3.78 3.27 -8.59
N ILE A 191 -4.47 3.42 -7.46
CA ILE A 191 -4.40 2.51 -6.32
C ILE A 191 -5.67 1.68 -6.29
N LEU A 192 -5.51 0.37 -6.12
CA LEU A 192 -6.61 -0.52 -5.78
C LEU A 192 -6.45 -1.00 -4.34
N ALA A 193 -7.54 -0.99 -3.57
CA ALA A 193 -7.59 -1.48 -2.20
C ALA A 193 -8.47 -2.74 -2.12
N TYR A 194 -8.03 -3.74 -1.36
CA TYR A 194 -8.83 -4.95 -1.15
C TYR A 194 -10.02 -4.63 -0.23
N ASP A 195 -11.21 -5.04 -0.65
CA ASP A 195 -12.43 -5.06 0.13
C ASP A 195 -12.73 -6.51 0.57
N ALA A 196 -12.82 -6.71 1.88
CA ALA A 196 -13.12 -8.02 2.46
C ALA A 196 -14.59 -8.45 2.27
N GLN A 197 -15.51 -7.52 2.02
CA GLN A 197 -16.92 -7.82 1.77
C GLN A 197 -17.13 -8.32 0.34
N ASP A 198 -16.58 -7.59 -0.62
CA ASP A 198 -16.64 -7.94 -2.04
C ASP A 198 -15.58 -9.00 -2.42
N HIS A 199 -14.64 -9.29 -1.51
CA HIS A 199 -13.51 -10.19 -1.72
C HIS A 199 -12.67 -9.82 -2.95
N GLY A 200 -12.41 -8.54 -3.13
CA GLY A 200 -11.76 -8.04 -4.35
C GLY A 200 -11.12 -6.69 -4.22
N TYR A 201 -10.30 -6.35 -5.22
CA TYR A 201 -9.64 -5.07 -5.29
C TYR A 201 -10.55 -4.02 -5.95
N VAL A 202 -10.84 -2.95 -5.21
CA VAL A 202 -11.70 -1.82 -5.60
C VAL A 202 -10.94 -0.50 -5.49
N LEU A 203 -11.55 0.63 -5.87
CA LEU A 203 -10.91 1.93 -5.65
C LEU A 203 -10.98 2.30 -4.15
N PRO A 204 -9.92 2.83 -3.52
CA PRO A 204 -9.93 3.13 -2.09
C PRO A 204 -11.12 4.00 -1.64
N GLN A 205 -11.49 4.98 -2.46
CA GLN A 205 -12.61 5.88 -2.17
C GLN A 205 -13.99 5.19 -2.11
N SER A 206 -14.16 4.02 -2.73
CA SER A 206 -15.43 3.28 -2.63
C SER A 206 -15.60 2.59 -1.28
N GLN A 207 -14.54 2.54 -0.45
CA GLN A 207 -14.57 1.98 0.89
C GLN A 207 -14.92 3.03 1.97
N LEU A 208 -15.00 4.31 1.58
CA LEU A 208 -15.37 5.40 2.48
C LEU A 208 -16.91 5.56 2.51
N PRO A 209 -17.49 5.95 3.67
CA PRO A 209 -18.90 6.27 3.72
C PRO A 209 -19.22 7.44 2.77
N PRO A 210 -20.42 7.48 2.15
CA PRO A 210 -20.77 8.51 1.16
C PRO A 210 -20.56 9.96 1.64
N SER A 211 -20.75 10.21 2.94
CA SER A 211 -20.54 11.52 3.59
C SER A 211 -19.09 12.01 3.63
N GLU A 212 -18.13 11.10 3.45
CA GLU A 212 -16.70 11.41 3.39
C GLU A 212 -16.17 11.48 1.96
N VAL A 213 -16.82 10.78 1.02
CA VAL A 213 -16.48 10.85 -0.41
C VAL A 213 -16.73 12.24 -0.97
N ASP A 214 -17.83 12.90 -0.60
CA ASP A 214 -18.16 14.27 -1.04
C ASP A 214 -17.18 15.34 -0.51
N LYS A 215 -16.39 15.01 0.52
CA LYS A 215 -15.34 15.90 1.07
C LYS A 215 -13.98 15.69 0.42
N ILE A 216 -13.81 14.61 -0.36
CA ILE A 216 -12.63 14.43 -1.19
C ILE A 216 -12.79 15.35 -2.39
N LEU A 217 -12.00 16.43 -2.41
CA LEU A 217 -11.97 17.39 -3.50
C LEU A 217 -11.96 16.64 -4.84
N PRO A 218 -12.88 16.92 -5.78
CA PRO A 218 -12.79 16.33 -7.11
C PRO A 218 -11.41 16.68 -7.69
N LEU A 219 -10.70 15.66 -8.20
CA LEU A 219 -9.43 15.83 -8.90
C LEU A 219 -9.56 17.02 -9.87
N PRO A 220 -8.64 18.01 -9.84
CA PRO A 220 -8.71 19.10 -10.79
C PRO A 220 -8.53 18.51 -12.20
N ILE A 221 -9.63 18.43 -12.94
CA ILE A 221 -9.58 18.20 -14.38
C ILE A 221 -8.83 19.40 -14.95
N SER A 222 -7.62 19.14 -15.47
CA SER A 222 -6.81 20.15 -16.14
C SER A 222 -7.60 20.71 -17.33
N ASN A 223 -8.28 21.83 -17.13
CA ASN A 223 -8.60 22.77 -18.18
C ASN A 223 -8.28 24.17 -17.68
N GLN A 224 -7.40 24.83 -18.43
CA GLN A 224 -6.99 26.21 -18.23
C GLN A 224 -8.23 27.13 -18.20
N GLU A 225 -8.36 27.94 -17.16
CA GLU A 225 -8.55 29.40 -17.16
C GLU A 225 -9.11 29.91 -15.81
N ILE A 226 -8.47 30.95 -15.25
CA ILE A 226 -8.90 31.79 -14.11
C ILE A 226 -9.38 33.11 -14.77
N PRO A 227 -10.50 33.78 -14.38
CA PRO A 227 -10.62 34.39 -13.05
C PRO A 227 -11.99 34.62 -12.39
N SER A 228 -11.91 34.61 -11.05
CA SER A 228 -12.59 35.48 -10.05
C SER A 228 -14.09 35.30 -9.76
N SER A 229 -14.44 35.05 -8.49
CA SER A 229 -14.85 36.11 -7.52
C SER A 229 -15.60 35.56 -6.27
N LYS A 230 -15.24 36.15 -5.12
CA LYS A 230 -16.01 36.48 -3.89
C LYS A 230 -16.93 35.44 -3.19
N THR A 231 -16.44 35.05 -2.00
CA THR A 231 -17.07 35.17 -0.65
C THR A 231 -18.45 34.53 -0.38
N GLN A 232 -18.51 33.61 0.58
CA GLN A 232 -19.20 33.79 1.89
C GLN A 232 -18.98 32.60 2.84
N GLN A 233 -18.70 32.92 4.10
CA GLN A 233 -18.60 32.01 5.24
C GLN A 233 -19.99 31.55 5.68
N GLN A 234 -20.11 30.29 6.09
CA GLN A 234 -21.18 29.86 7.00
C GLN A 234 -20.65 28.76 7.93
N GLU A 235 -20.77 29.01 9.24
CA GLU A 235 -20.57 28.08 10.34
C GLU A 235 -21.62 26.96 10.29
N PHE A 236 -21.23 25.71 10.54
CA PHE A 236 -22.16 24.67 11.00
C PHE A 236 -21.48 23.66 11.93
N GLN A 237 -22.25 23.29 12.95
CA GLN A 237 -21.88 22.50 14.12
C GLN A 237 -21.61 21.01 13.81
N SER A 238 -20.83 20.39 14.70
CA SER A 238 -20.40 18.99 14.74
C SER A 238 -21.52 17.95 14.69
N PRO A 239 -21.31 16.82 14.00
CA PRO A 239 -21.97 15.57 14.36
C PRO A 239 -20.98 14.47 14.78
N GLU A 240 -21.44 13.80 15.83
CA GLU A 240 -20.96 12.65 16.60
C GLU A 240 -20.28 11.51 15.82
N GLU A 241 -19.26 10.94 16.46
CA GLU A 241 -18.49 9.78 16.01
C GLU A 241 -19.34 8.50 15.94
N PHE A 242 -19.36 7.85 14.78
CA PHE A 242 -19.86 6.49 14.62
C PHE A 242 -18.72 5.55 14.20
N THR A 243 -18.28 4.71 15.13
CA THR A 243 -17.26 3.68 14.93
C THR A 243 -17.82 2.49 14.14
N ILE A 244 -17.23 2.18 12.97
CA ILE A 244 -17.44 0.91 12.26
C ILE A 244 -16.44 -0.12 12.80
N SER A 245 -16.96 -1.29 13.18
CA SER A 245 -16.28 -2.31 13.99
C SER A 245 -15.12 -3.02 13.26
N ALA A 246 -13.98 -3.10 13.92
CA ALA A 246 -12.82 -3.92 13.59
C ALA A 246 -13.08 -5.42 13.88
N SER A 247 -13.61 -6.18 12.90
CA SER A 247 -13.55 -7.66 12.94
C SER A 247 -13.80 -8.36 11.60
N GLN A 248 -13.67 -7.68 10.46
CA GLN A 248 -13.79 -8.36 9.16
C GLN A 248 -12.53 -9.21 8.92
N ARG A 249 -12.67 -10.53 9.14
CA ARG A 249 -11.69 -11.54 8.72
C ARG A 249 -11.43 -11.34 7.23
N PHE A 250 -10.17 -11.31 6.78
CA PHE A 250 -9.87 -11.44 5.34
C PHE A 250 -10.25 -12.87 4.98
N PRO A 251 -11.29 -13.11 4.17
CA PRO A 251 -11.74 -14.46 3.89
C PRO A 251 -10.82 -15.07 2.82
N MET A 252 -10.45 -16.34 3.00
CA MET A 252 -9.63 -17.09 2.03
C MET A 252 -10.48 -17.53 0.84
N THR A 253 -11.01 -16.59 0.06
CA THR A 253 -11.68 -16.89 -1.21
C THR A 253 -10.88 -16.31 -2.36
N LEU A 254 -10.76 -17.09 -3.44
CA LEU A 254 -10.07 -16.72 -4.67
C LEU A 254 -10.65 -15.43 -5.28
N LEU A 255 -9.82 -14.64 -5.95
CA LEU A 255 -10.25 -13.51 -6.75
C LEU A 255 -11.09 -14.00 -7.93
N SER A 256 -12.25 -13.38 -8.14
CA SER A 256 -13.14 -13.67 -9.28
C SER A 256 -12.56 -13.16 -10.60
N PRO A 257 -12.99 -13.70 -11.77
CA PRO A 257 -12.56 -13.22 -13.08
C PRO A 257 -12.76 -11.71 -13.31
N GLU A 258 -13.87 -11.15 -12.81
CA GLU A 258 -14.16 -9.71 -12.91
C GLU A 258 -13.18 -8.87 -12.08
N GLN A 259 -12.77 -9.37 -10.90
CA GLN A 259 -11.78 -8.71 -10.06
C GLN A 259 -10.39 -8.77 -10.68
N MET A 260 -10.04 -9.88 -11.34
CA MET A 260 -8.78 -9.99 -12.08
C MET A 260 -8.75 -9.03 -13.27
N ASP A 261 -9.82 -8.94 -14.07
CA ASP A 261 -9.88 -7.96 -15.17
C ASP A 261 -9.76 -6.51 -14.68
N ARG A 262 -10.31 -6.22 -13.49
CA ARG A 262 -10.18 -4.90 -12.86
C ARG A 262 -8.75 -4.59 -12.41
N ILE A 263 -8.01 -5.57 -11.90
CA ILE A 263 -6.59 -5.42 -11.58
C ILE A 263 -5.79 -5.17 -12.87
N TYR A 264 -6.14 -5.87 -13.95
CA TYR A 264 -5.46 -5.79 -15.24
C TYR A 264 -5.69 -4.49 -16.02
N ARG A 265 -6.94 -3.99 -16.03
CA ARG A 265 -7.34 -2.86 -16.87
C ARG A 265 -7.53 -1.55 -16.11
N GLY A 266 -7.38 -1.57 -14.78
CA GLY A 266 -7.73 -0.45 -13.93
C GLY A 266 -9.22 -0.11 -13.93
N SER A 267 -9.58 1.04 -13.36
CA SER A 267 -10.99 1.44 -13.17
C SER A 267 -11.72 1.83 -14.46
N ALA A 268 -11.01 1.97 -15.58
CA ALA A 268 -11.54 2.52 -16.84
C ALA A 268 -12.31 1.52 -17.72
N SER A 269 -12.39 0.23 -17.37
CA SER A 269 -13.06 -0.80 -18.20
C SER A 269 -14.56 -0.91 -17.93
N LYS A 270 -15.32 0.14 -18.27
CA LYS A 270 -16.74 0.02 -18.66
C LYS A 270 -16.99 0.76 -19.97
N LYS A 271 -16.56 0.15 -21.07
CA LYS A 271 -17.15 0.36 -22.41
C LYS A 271 -17.29 -0.97 -23.13
N THR A 272 -18.15 -1.83 -22.63
CA THR A 272 -18.88 -2.78 -23.48
C THR A 272 -20.29 -2.24 -23.64
N ASN A 273 -20.46 -1.32 -24.60
CA ASN A 273 -21.78 -1.10 -25.18
C ASN A 273 -22.09 -2.35 -26.00
N GLY A 274 -23.11 -3.08 -25.56
CA GLY A 274 -23.73 -4.11 -26.38
C GLY A 274 -24.30 -3.51 -27.66
N SER A 275 -24.09 -4.22 -28.76
CA SER A 275 -24.93 -4.27 -29.95
C SER A 275 -24.68 -5.61 -30.62
#